data_AF-A0A2N8L1K0-F1
#
_entry.id   AF-A0A2N8L1K0-F1
#
_cell.length_a   1.000
_cell.length_b   1.000
_cell.length_c   1.000
_cell.angle_alpha   90.00
_cell.angle_beta   90.00
_cell.angle_gamma   90.00
#
_symmetry.space_group_name_H-M   'P 1'
#
loop_
_entity.id
_entity.type
_entity.pdbx_description
1 polymer ?
#
loop_
_entity_poly.entity_id
_entity_poly.type
_entity_poly.pdbx_seq_one_letter_code
_entity_poly.pdbx_strand_id
1 'polypeptide(L)'
;MAYVYLCQSSPDEAALRLKASLLAFLDHLGVGSVKFHETITKAWIRAVRHFMELSSHSESSAEFIALNPRLLDSDIMLKHYSASLLFSPVARSEFVEPDIAPIPEHN
;
A
#
# COMPACT_ATOMS: atom_id res chain seq x y z
N MET A 1 -1.63 -1.89 -9.26
CA MET A 1 -2.02 -3.27 -8.88
C MET A 1 -2.93 -3.32 -7.66
N ALA A 2 -2.65 -2.60 -6.57
CA ALA A 2 -3.49 -2.59 -5.36
C ALA A 2 -5.00 -2.35 -5.63
N TYR A 3 -5.35 -1.34 -6.44
CA TYR A 3 -6.74 -1.07 -6.85
C TYR A 3 -7.46 -2.30 -7.41
N VAL A 4 -6.84 -3.00 -8.38
CA VAL A 4 -7.43 -4.17 -9.03
C VAL A 4 -7.66 -5.31 -8.04
N TYR A 5 -6.73 -5.54 -7.11
CA TYR A 5 -6.92 -6.55 -6.08
C TYR A 5 -8.03 -6.18 -5.09
N LEU A 6 -8.14 -4.90 -4.72
CA LEU A 6 -9.21 -4.40 -3.85
C LEU A 6 -10.60 -4.45 -4.52
N CYS A 7 -10.69 -4.33 -5.85
CA CYS A 7 -11.95 -4.53 -6.57
C CYS A 7 -12.42 -5.99 -6.60
N GLN A 8 -11.55 -6.95 -6.31
CA GLN A 8 -11.81 -8.39 -6.51
C GLN A 8 -11.82 -9.21 -5.22
N SER A 9 -11.38 -8.64 -4.09
CA SER A 9 -11.16 -9.37 -2.86
C SER A 9 -11.20 -8.46 -1.64
N SER A 10 -11.28 -9.06 -0.45
CA SER A 10 -11.18 -8.31 0.80
C SER A 10 -9.82 -7.60 0.94
N PRO A 11 -9.69 -6.58 1.81
CA PRO A 11 -8.43 -5.87 2.01
C PRO A 11 -7.26 -6.77 2.43
N ASP A 12 -7.52 -7.76 3.28
CA ASP A 12 -6.52 -8.71 3.75
C ASP A 12 -6.06 -9.64 2.62
N GLU A 13 -7.00 -10.16 1.83
CA GLU A 13 -6.68 -10.96 0.65
C GLU A 13 -5.92 -10.14 -0.40
N ALA A 14 -6.32 -8.89 -0.62
CA ALA A 14 -5.63 -7.98 -1.52
C ALA A 14 -4.18 -7.74 -1.07
N ALA A 15 -3.94 -7.62 0.25
CA ALA A 15 -2.61 -7.49 0.82
C ALA A 15 -1.76 -8.75 0.63
N LEU A 16 -2.32 -9.92 0.88
CA LEU A 16 -1.62 -11.18 0.67
C LEU A 16 -1.27 -11.39 -0.80
N ARG A 17 -2.21 -11.13 -1.72
CA ARG A 17 -1.98 -11.26 -3.16
C ARG A 17 -0.94 -10.28 -3.67
N LEU A 18 -1.02 -9.00 -3.27
CA LEU A 18 -0.05 -7.98 -3.67
C LEU A 18 1.35 -8.34 -3.17
N LYS A 19 1.48 -8.75 -1.90
CA LYS A 19 2.76 -9.21 -1.34
C LYS A 19 3.33 -10.39 -2.11
N ALA A 20 2.53 -11.42 -2.36
CA ALA A 20 2.96 -12.60 -3.10
C ALA A 20 3.43 -12.23 -4.52
N SER A 21 2.68 -11.39 -5.23
CA SER A 21 3.06 -10.94 -6.58
C SER A 21 4.33 -10.09 -6.59
N LEU A 22 4.51 -9.19 -5.61
CA LEU A 22 5.74 -8.40 -5.51
C LEU A 22 6.96 -9.27 -5.22
N LEU A 23 6.85 -10.22 -4.29
CA LEU A 23 7.95 -11.13 -3.96
C LEU A 23 8.32 -12.03 -5.14
N ALA A 24 7.32 -12.60 -5.83
CA ALA A 24 7.56 -13.40 -7.04
C ALA A 24 8.23 -12.59 -8.16
N PHE A 25 7.83 -11.32 -8.32
CA PHE A 25 8.46 -10.42 -9.29
C PHE A 25 9.93 -10.10 -8.93
N LEU A 26 10.23 -9.83 -7.66
CA LEU A 26 11.60 -9.57 -7.21
C LEU A 26 12.51 -10.79 -7.34
N ASP A 27 11.97 -11.99 -7.08
CA ASP A 27 12.67 -13.26 -7.29
C ASP A 27 12.96 -13.49 -8.78
N HIS A 28 11.98 -13.27 -9.64
CA HIS A 28 12.15 -13.34 -11.10
C HIS A 28 13.24 -12.39 -11.63
N LEU A 29 13.37 -11.20 -11.04
CA LEU A 29 14.42 -10.24 -11.39
C LEU A 29 15.79 -10.58 -10.79
N GLY A 30 15.90 -11.59 -9.93
CA GLY A 30 17.15 -11.99 -9.27
C GLY A 30 17.66 -10.99 -8.23
N VAL A 31 16.83 -10.04 -7.79
CA VAL A 31 17.20 -9.02 -6.79
C VAL A 31 16.80 -9.41 -5.36
N GLY A 32 16.02 -10.49 -5.22
CA GLY A 32 15.59 -11.02 -3.93
C GLY A 32 14.65 -10.10 -3.14
N SER A 33 14.24 -10.56 -1.95
CA SER A 33 13.26 -9.86 -1.11
C SER A 33 13.80 -8.60 -0.42
N VAL A 34 15.08 -8.27 -0.55
CA VAL A 34 15.70 -7.09 0.10
C VAL A 34 15.08 -5.76 -0.34
N LYS A 35 14.49 -5.72 -1.55
CA LYS A 35 13.78 -4.56 -2.10
C LYS A 35 12.32 -4.48 -1.66
N PHE A 36 11.80 -5.51 -1.00
CA PHE A 36 10.45 -5.52 -0.48
C PHE A 36 10.37 -4.76 0.85
N HIS A 37 9.23 -4.10 1.08
CA HIS A 37 8.98 -3.34 2.30
C HIS A 37 7.56 -3.62 2.80
N GLU A 38 7.47 -4.38 3.89
CA GLU A 38 6.19 -4.86 4.44
C GLU A 38 5.28 -3.71 4.86
N THR A 39 5.79 -2.76 5.66
CA THR A 39 5.00 -1.63 6.17
C THR A 39 4.45 -0.76 5.04
N ILE A 40 5.32 -0.30 4.12
CA ILE A 40 4.88 0.53 2.98
C ILE A 40 3.82 -0.20 2.14
N THR A 41 4.01 -1.49 1.84
CA THR A 41 3.07 -2.26 1.00
C THR A 41 1.67 -2.30 1.63
N LYS A 42 1.58 -2.62 2.93
CA LYS A 42 0.31 -2.69 3.66
C LYS A 42 -0.32 -1.31 3.86
N ALA A 43 0.48 -0.32 4.27
CA ALA A 43 0.01 1.06 4.43
C ALA A 43 -0.53 1.63 3.12
N TRP A 44 0.10 1.30 1.99
CA TRP A 44 -0.37 1.69 0.67
C TRP A 44 -1.74 1.11 0.32
N ILE A 45 -2.00 -0.16 0.67
CA ILE A 45 -3.31 -0.78 0.45
C ILE A 45 -4.39 -0.10 1.29
N ARG A 46 -4.09 0.20 2.56
CA ARG A 46 -5.01 0.96 3.43
C ARG A 46 -5.33 2.33 2.82
N ALA A 47 -4.33 3.04 2.29
CA ALA A 47 -4.54 4.32 1.61
C ALA A 47 -5.39 4.18 0.33
N VAL A 48 -5.08 3.23 -0.55
CA VAL A 48 -5.87 3.00 -1.77
C VAL A 48 -7.33 2.69 -1.41
N ARG A 49 -7.57 1.80 -0.44
CA ARG A 49 -8.92 1.51 0.05
C ARG A 49 -9.60 2.78 0.58
N HIS A 50 -8.91 3.58 1.38
CA HIS A 50 -9.47 4.81 1.91
C HIS A 50 -9.96 5.76 0.81
N PHE A 51 -9.16 5.95 -0.24
CA PHE A 51 -9.56 6.79 -1.37
C PHE A 51 -10.64 6.15 -2.24
N MET A 52 -10.72 4.81 -2.32
CA MET A 52 -11.85 4.13 -2.98
C MET A 52 -13.17 4.42 -2.26
N GLU A 53 -13.19 4.42 -0.92
CA GLU A 53 -14.40 4.74 -0.13
C GLU A 53 -14.82 6.21 -0.26
N LEU A 54 -13.87 7.13 -0.45
CA LEU A 54 -14.16 8.56 -0.59
C LEU A 54 -14.52 8.99 -2.02
N SER A 55 -14.20 8.18 -3.02
CA SER A 55 -14.39 8.52 -4.43
C SER A 55 -15.69 7.98 -4.98
N SER A 56 -16.24 8.65 -5.99
CA SER A 56 -17.22 8.01 -6.86
C SER A 56 -16.64 6.75 -7.49
N HIS A 57 -17.49 5.75 -7.74
CA HIS A 57 -17.08 4.53 -8.41
C HIS A 57 -16.32 4.84 -9.70
N SER A 58 -15.13 4.25 -9.86
CA SER A 58 -14.28 4.42 -11.03
C SER A 58 -14.32 3.13 -11.85
N GLU A 59 -14.41 3.24 -13.17
CA GLU A 59 -14.46 2.08 -14.07
C GLU A 59 -13.07 1.50 -14.36
N SER A 60 -12.01 2.25 -14.01
CA SER A 60 -10.63 1.83 -14.21
C SER A 60 -9.66 2.38 -13.16
N SER A 61 -8.49 1.75 -13.04
CA SER A 61 -7.41 2.23 -12.18
C SER A 61 -6.84 3.58 -12.65
N ALA A 62 -6.86 3.85 -13.95
CA ALA A 62 -6.39 5.11 -14.52
C ALA A 62 -7.32 6.27 -14.13
N GLU A 63 -8.63 6.06 -14.22
CA GLU A 63 -9.64 7.01 -13.77
C GLU A 63 -9.53 7.25 -12.25
N PHE A 64 -9.42 6.17 -11.47
CA PHE A 64 -9.25 6.26 -10.03
C PHE A 64 -8.03 7.11 -9.63
N ILE A 65 -6.88 6.91 -10.29
CA ILE A 65 -5.67 7.71 -10.05
C ILE A 65 -5.86 9.17 -10.50
N ALA A 66 -6.56 9.42 -11.60
CA ALA A 66 -6.86 10.78 -12.05
C ALA A 66 -7.72 11.55 -11.03
N LEU A 67 -8.64 10.86 -10.34
CA LEU A 67 -9.43 11.43 -9.23
C LEU A 67 -8.63 11.57 -7.93
N ASN A 68 -7.63 10.71 -7.71
CA ASN A 68 -6.84 10.64 -6.49
C ASN A 68 -5.34 10.83 -6.73
N PRO A 69 -4.89 11.95 -7.34
CA PRO A 69 -3.48 12.13 -7.71
C PRO A 69 -2.53 12.16 -6.51
N ARG A 70 -3.05 12.38 -5.29
CA ARG A 70 -2.28 12.27 -4.04
C ARG A 70 -1.70 10.89 -3.81
N LEU A 71 -2.29 9.84 -4.39
CA LEU A 71 -1.72 8.48 -4.40
C LEU A 71 -0.50 8.35 -5.31
N LEU A 72 -0.04 9.40 -5.99
CA LEU A 72 1.24 9.39 -6.72
C LEU A 72 2.38 10.01 -5.89
N ASP A 73 2.05 10.61 -4.75
CA ASP A 73 3.03 11.14 -3.81
C ASP A 73 3.66 9.99 -3.01
N SER A 74 4.95 9.72 -3.24
CA SER A 74 5.69 8.69 -2.51
C SER A 74 5.78 8.97 -1.02
N ASP A 75 5.63 10.23 -0.62
CA ASP A 75 5.82 10.70 0.74
C ASP A 75 4.51 10.79 1.51
N ILE A 76 3.37 10.40 0.90
CA ILE A 76 2.06 10.42 1.55
C ILE A 76 2.05 9.64 2.88
N MET A 77 2.87 8.60 2.99
CA MET A 77 3.02 7.79 4.20
C MET A 77 3.72 8.53 5.34
N LEU A 78 4.53 9.55 5.05
CA LEU A 78 5.19 10.38 6.07
C LEU A 78 4.22 11.30 6.82
N LYS A 79 2.95 11.36 6.42
CA LYS A 79 1.87 11.99 7.20
C LYS A 79 1.43 11.13 8.38
N HIS A 80 1.73 9.82 8.32
CA HIS A 80 1.31 8.82 9.30
C HIS A 80 2.50 8.24 10.06
N TYR A 81 3.66 8.13 9.41
CA TYR A 81 4.87 7.58 9.99
C TYR A 81 5.97 8.63 10.10
N SER A 82 6.73 8.61 11.20
CA SER A 82 8.03 9.25 11.26
C SER A 82 8.99 8.57 10.28
N ALA A 83 9.91 9.34 9.70
CA ALA A 83 10.94 8.77 8.82
C ALA A 83 11.82 7.74 9.56
N SER A 84 12.06 7.95 10.86
CA SER A 84 12.79 7.02 11.73
C SER A 84 12.09 5.67 11.85
N LEU A 85 10.77 5.65 12.01
CA LEU A 85 10.01 4.40 12.08
C LEU A 85 9.87 3.77 10.70
N LEU A 86 9.43 4.54 9.69
CA LEU A 86 9.11 4.03 8.36
C LEU A 86 10.31 3.38 7.68
N PHE A 87 11.50 3.95 7.82
CA PHE A 87 12.72 3.43 7.19
C PHE A 87 13.56 2.51 8.11
N SER A 88 13.02 2.13 9.27
CA SER A 88 13.66 1.19 10.17
C SER A 88 13.74 -0.23 9.57
N PRO A 89 14.71 -1.06 9.99
CA PRO A 89 14.77 -2.46 9.56
C PRO A 89 13.50 -3.25 9.89
N VAL A 90 12.88 -2.98 11.05
CA VAL A 90 11.66 -3.67 11.48
C VAL A 90 10.47 -3.32 10.60
N ALA A 91 10.28 -2.05 10.22
CA ALA A 91 9.21 -1.65 9.32
C ALA A 91 9.36 -2.25 7.91
N ARG A 92 10.59 -2.58 7.52
CA ARG A 92 10.86 -3.25 6.24
C ARG A 92 10.46 -4.72 6.26
N SER A 93 10.76 -5.45 7.33
CA SER A 93 10.49 -6.89 7.43
C SER A 93 9.08 -7.21 7.94
N GLU A 94 8.54 -6.37 8.81
CA GLU A 94 7.28 -6.56 9.51
C GLU A 94 6.42 -5.31 9.39
N PHE A 95 5.10 -5.50 9.52
CA PHE A 95 4.19 -4.38 9.54
C PHE A 95 4.23 -3.72 10.92
N VAL A 96 4.50 -2.41 10.93
CA VAL A 96 4.39 -1.59 12.13
C VAL A 96 3.28 -0.57 11.95
N GLU A 97 2.53 -0.32 13.02
CA GLU A 97 1.49 0.72 13.03
C GLU A 97 2.13 2.12 13.02
N PRO A 98 1.44 3.13 12.45
CA PRO A 98 1.93 4.51 12.36
C PRO A 98 2.07 5.17 13.74
N ASP A 99 3.12 5.98 13.90
CA ASP A 99 3.46 6.68 15.15
C ASP A 99 3.10 8.17 15.17
N ILE A 100 2.77 8.77 14.02
CA ILE A 100 2.34 10.18 13.94
C ILE A 100 0.81 10.28 13.94
N ALA A 101 0.16 9.57 13.02
CA ALA A 101 -1.29 9.59 12.87
C ALA A 101 -1.80 8.27 12.28
N PRO A 102 -2.94 7.75 12.75
CA PRO A 102 -3.50 6.51 12.20
C PRO A 102 -3.79 6.66 10.71
N ILE A 103 -3.57 5.60 9.94
CA ILE A 103 -4.11 5.52 8.59
C ILE A 103 -5.62 5.26 8.73
N PRO A 104 -6.49 5.99 8.02
CA PRO A 104 -7.92 5.72 8.08
C PRO A 104 -8.25 4.28 7.70
N GLU A 105 -9.03 3.62 8.53
CA GLU A 105 -9.54 2.27 8.31
C GLU A 105 -11.05 2.33 8.08
N HIS A 106 -11.53 1.41 7.25
CA HIS A 106 -12.94 1.26 6.92
C HIS A 106 -13.35 -0.17 7.22
N ASN A 107 -14.58 -0.42 7.64
CA ASN A 107 -15.07 -1.78 7.91
C ASN A 107 -15.69 -2.34 6.64
#